data_AF-A0A3B9N2B9-F1
#
_entry.id   AF-A0A3B9N2B9-F1
#
_cell.length_a   1.000
_cell.length_b   1.000
_cell.length_c   1.000
_cell.angle_alpha   90.00
_cell.angle_beta   90.00
_cell.angle_gamma   90.00
#
_symmetry.space_group_name_H-M   'P 1'
#
loop_
_entity.id
_entity.type
_entity.pdbx_description
1 polymer ?
#
loop_
_entity_poly.entity_id
_entity_poly.type
_entity_poly.pdbx_seq_one_letter_code
_entity_poly.pdbx_strand_id
1 'polypeptide(L)'
;MDIANILLRFSVTLSGEFLVILALFIYIFYLHLQLAKKNILLKSIYERIEKPDSKLAKKDILLFLENLKNPEFSGKVTKDKLLDKKISDFLFENDKDIKLFLHYTSRKEVADKIVHDGFKFVNSFYKTAEYIYNDELYLVHRHHEHKQYGHFVIVICIQKEIYERYSDELGKIKAKNISVEQILTEKAPITDENSDEIYLLPKQFIKGYFDYTDGTITENPDFNSSYHSPVFQENLKRIKTIH
;
A
#
# COMPACT_ATOMS: atom_id res chain seq x y z
N MET A 1 22.49 36.68 65.83
CA MET A 1 21.45 37.15 64.89
C MET A 1 21.23 36.00 63.92
N ASP A 2 20.24 35.16 64.24
CA ASP A 2 20.17 33.76 63.78
C ASP A 2 19.75 33.60 62.32
N ILE A 3 20.56 32.86 61.55
CA ILE A 3 20.24 32.36 60.21
C ILE A 3 18.97 31.48 60.24
N ALA A 4 18.69 30.85 61.38
CA ALA A 4 17.46 30.10 61.62
C ALA A 4 16.19 30.97 61.51
N ASN A 5 16.25 32.25 61.89
CA ASN A 5 15.12 33.17 61.79
C ASN A 5 14.89 33.70 60.37
N ILE A 6 15.89 33.63 59.49
CA ILE A 6 15.74 33.98 58.07
C ILE A 6 15.10 32.81 57.31
N LEU A 7 15.45 31.57 57.64
CA LEU A 7 14.86 30.38 57.03
C LEU A 7 13.40 30.16 57.45
N LEU A 8 13.03 30.51 58.69
CA LEU A 8 11.63 30.43 59.17
C LEU A 8 10.70 31.47 58.53
N ARG A 9 11.22 32.60 58.01
CA ARG A 9 10.41 33.59 57.28
C ARG A 9 10.12 33.21 55.83
N PHE A 10 10.81 32.19 55.30
CA PHE A 10 10.52 31.59 54.00
C PHE A 10 9.65 30.33 54.12
N SER A 11 8.78 30.25 55.13
CA SER A 11 7.64 29.35 55.07
C SER A 11 6.66 29.88 54.04
N VAL A 12 6.99 29.70 52.76
CA VAL A 12 6.07 29.86 51.65
C VAL A 12 4.95 28.86 51.95
N THR A 13 3.83 29.35 52.48
CA THR A 13 2.60 28.58 52.51
C THR A 13 2.33 28.23 51.06
N LEU A 14 2.54 26.96 50.73
CA LEU A 14 2.45 26.43 49.39
C LEU A 14 0.97 26.54 48.97
N SER A 15 0.57 27.71 48.49
CA SER A 15 -0.78 27.93 48.01
C SER A 15 -0.99 27.00 46.81
N GLY A 16 -2.21 26.46 46.65
CA GLY A 16 -2.51 25.60 45.50
C GLY A 16 -2.15 26.25 44.16
N GLU A 17 -2.24 27.59 44.09
CA GLU A 17 -1.83 28.40 42.95
C GLU A 17 -0.34 28.26 42.61
N PHE A 18 0.55 28.22 43.61
CA PHE A 18 1.98 28.06 43.39
C PHE A 18 2.34 26.68 42.82
N LEU A 19 1.64 25.62 43.27
CA LEU A 19 1.79 24.26 42.72
C LEU A 19 1.36 24.19 41.25
N VAL A 20 0.26 24.85 40.89
CA VAL A 20 -0.21 24.91 39.50
C VAL A 20 0.79 25.63 38.61
N ILE A 21 1.33 26.78 39.08
CA ILE A 21 2.36 27.52 38.34
C ILE A 21 3.62 26.67 38.15
N LEU A 22 4.06 25.95 39.18
CA LEU A 22 5.22 25.07 39.10
C LEU A 22 5.00 23.91 38.11
N ALA A 23 3.82 23.28 38.13
CA ALA A 23 3.48 22.21 37.20
C ALA A 23 3.44 22.71 35.74
N LEU A 24 2.88 23.90 35.50
CA LEU A 24 2.88 24.54 34.19
C LEU A 24 4.31 24.85 33.72
N PHE A 25 5.17 25.32 34.61
CA PHE A 25 6.57 25.61 34.28
C PHE A 25 7.34 24.35 33.87
N ILE A 26 7.17 23.25 34.61
CA ILE A 26 7.74 21.94 34.27
C ILE A 26 7.22 21.48 32.91
N TYR A 27 5.93 21.65 32.63
CA TYR A 27 5.33 21.26 31.36
C TYR A 27 5.85 22.09 30.18
N ILE A 28 5.96 23.42 30.33
CA ILE A 28 6.54 24.30 29.31
C ILE A 28 8.00 23.93 29.04
N PHE A 29 8.78 23.66 30.09
CA PHE A 29 10.16 23.23 29.95
C PHE A 29 10.27 21.89 29.22
N TYR A 30 9.41 20.92 29.56
CA TYR A 30 9.31 19.65 28.86
C TYR A 30 8.98 19.83 27.36
N LEU A 31 8.01 20.68 27.03
CA LEU A 31 7.67 21.00 25.65
C LEU A 31 8.84 21.63 24.90
N HIS A 32 9.60 22.54 25.54
CA HIS A 32 10.78 23.14 24.94
C HIS A 32 11.87 22.11 24.64
N LEU A 33 12.12 21.17 25.55
CA LEU A 33 13.03 20.05 25.29
C LEU A 33 12.55 19.17 24.14
N GLN A 34 11.25 18.90 24.05
CA GLN A 34 10.67 18.10 22.97
C GLN A 34 10.77 18.82 21.62
N LEU A 35 10.52 20.13 21.58
CA LEU A 35 10.67 20.98 20.40
C LEU A 35 12.12 21.09 19.94
N ALA A 36 13.07 21.25 20.86
CA ALA A 36 14.49 21.28 20.54
C ALA A 36 14.96 19.98 19.87
N LYS A 37 14.51 18.82 20.38
CA LYS A 37 14.77 17.52 19.75
C LYS A 37 14.18 17.44 18.34
N LYS A 38 12.94 17.91 18.15
CA LYS A 38 12.29 17.95 16.83
C LYS A 38 13.01 18.87 15.84
N ASN A 39 13.51 20.02 16.29
CA ASN A 39 14.22 20.98 15.46
C ASN A 39 15.59 20.45 15.01
N ILE A 40 16.31 19.74 15.87
CA ILE A 40 17.57 19.08 15.50
C ILE A 40 17.30 18.01 14.42
N LEU A 41 16.23 17.24 14.58
CA LEU A 41 15.82 16.23 13.61
C LEU A 41 15.45 16.87 12.26
N LEU A 42 14.63 17.93 12.26
CA LEU A 42 14.28 18.70 11.06
C LEU A 42 15.50 19.28 10.35
N LYS A 43 16.46 19.82 11.11
CA LYS A 43 17.71 20.34 10.55
C LYS A 43 18.53 19.23 9.87
N SER A 44 18.62 18.06 10.49
CA SER A 44 19.30 16.90 9.89
C SER A 44 18.61 16.37 8.62
N ILE A 45 17.28 16.50 8.54
CA ILE A 45 16.50 16.19 7.32
C ILE A 45 16.83 17.21 6.23
N TYR A 46 16.78 18.50 6.55
CA TYR A 46 17.03 19.58 5.60
C TYR A 46 18.44 19.50 4.99
N GLU A 47 19.46 19.33 5.83
CA GLU A 47 20.86 19.20 5.39
C GLU A 47 21.11 17.96 4.51
N ARG A 48 20.30 16.91 4.65
CA ARG A 48 20.37 15.70 3.79
C ARG A 48 19.62 15.86 2.49
N ILE A 49 18.52 16.61 2.46
CA ILE A 49 17.75 16.92 1.25
C ILE A 49 18.50 17.91 0.35
N GLU A 50 19.25 18.84 0.94
CA GLU A 50 19.99 19.88 0.22
C GLU A 50 21.22 19.35 -0.54
N LYS A 51 21.70 18.13 -0.26
CA LYS A 51 22.79 17.51 -1.03
C LYS A 51 22.25 16.89 -2.33
N PRO A 52 22.64 17.40 -3.51
CA PRO A 52 21.99 17.10 -4.78
C PRO A 52 22.51 15.81 -5.44
N ASP A 53 22.86 14.77 -4.67
CA ASP A 53 23.32 13.51 -5.25
C ASP A 53 22.25 12.40 -5.22
N SER A 54 21.96 11.95 -6.44
CA SER A 54 20.69 11.38 -6.87
C SER A 54 20.47 9.91 -6.46
N LYS A 55 19.21 9.56 -6.20
CA LYS A 55 18.67 8.21 -5.87
C LYS A 55 19.12 7.57 -4.55
N LEU A 56 20.39 7.64 -4.17
CA LEU A 56 20.89 7.01 -2.94
C LEU A 56 20.34 7.72 -1.68
N ALA A 57 20.32 9.05 -1.71
CA ALA A 57 19.77 9.87 -0.62
C ALA A 57 18.27 9.63 -0.38
N LYS A 58 17.48 9.38 -1.44
CA LYS A 58 16.03 9.10 -1.31
C LYS A 58 15.78 7.77 -0.62
N LYS A 59 16.52 6.72 -0.98
CA LYS A 59 16.41 5.39 -0.36
C LYS A 59 16.80 5.45 1.12
N ASP A 60 17.87 6.17 1.45
CA ASP A 60 18.31 6.36 2.84
C ASP A 60 17.33 7.19 3.67
N ILE A 61 16.68 8.19 3.06
CA ILE A 61 15.63 8.99 3.71
C ILE A 61 14.39 8.13 3.98
N LEU A 62 13.95 7.30 3.03
CA LEU A 62 12.82 6.39 3.22
C LEU A 62 13.09 5.36 4.34
N LEU A 63 14.29 4.76 4.33
CA LEU A 63 14.74 3.84 5.38
C LEU A 63 14.79 4.50 6.76
N PHE A 64 15.22 5.76 6.81
CA PHE A 64 15.25 6.54 8.03
C PHE A 64 13.83 6.91 8.53
N LEU A 65 12.92 7.25 7.63
CA LEU A 65 11.51 7.50 7.97
C LEU A 65 10.80 6.24 8.46
N GLU A 66 11.13 5.08 7.89
CA GLU A 66 10.63 3.77 8.35
C GLU A 66 11.09 3.48 9.79
N ASN A 67 12.37 3.77 10.11
CA ASN A 67 12.91 3.64 11.46
C ASN A 67 12.31 4.63 12.47
N LEU A 68 11.95 5.85 12.04
CA LEU A 68 11.33 6.85 12.92
C LEU A 68 9.86 6.53 13.24
N LYS A 69 9.15 5.85 12.34
CA LYS A 69 7.73 5.50 12.53
C LYS A 69 7.53 4.38 13.55
N ASN A 70 8.52 3.52 13.77
CA ASN A 70 8.48 2.41 14.73
C ASN A 70 9.78 2.31 15.57
N PRO A 71 9.91 3.07 16.67
CA PRO A 71 11.13 3.08 17.49
C PRO A 71 11.44 1.76 18.21
N GLU A 72 10.51 0.80 18.26
CA GLU A 72 10.70 -0.53 18.87
C GLU A 72 11.01 -1.66 17.86
N PHE A 73 11.15 -1.36 16.56
CA PHE A 73 11.36 -2.40 15.56
C PHE A 73 12.82 -2.93 15.58
N SER A 74 13.04 -4.04 16.27
CA SER A 74 14.30 -4.81 16.30
C SER A 74 14.41 -5.87 15.20
N GLY A 75 13.49 -5.86 14.22
CA GLY A 75 13.55 -6.76 13.08
C GLY A 75 14.81 -6.49 12.26
N LYS A 76 15.53 -7.56 11.87
CA LYS A 76 16.49 -7.46 10.77
C LYS A 76 15.80 -6.70 9.64
N VAL A 77 16.35 -5.54 9.26
CA VAL A 77 15.96 -4.81 8.06
C VAL A 77 16.22 -5.77 6.90
N THR A 78 15.25 -6.62 6.58
CA THR A 78 15.22 -7.36 5.34
C THR A 78 15.20 -6.28 4.28
N LYS A 79 16.26 -6.21 3.48
CA LYS A 79 16.36 -5.27 2.36
C LYS A 79 15.23 -5.62 1.39
N ASP A 80 14.10 -4.98 1.59
CA ASP A 80 12.95 -5.01 0.70
C ASP A 80 13.43 -4.58 -0.70
N LYS A 81 13.16 -5.45 -1.67
CA LYS A 81 13.59 -5.29 -3.06
C LYS A 81 12.48 -4.73 -3.94
N LEU A 82 11.35 -4.31 -3.40
CA LEU A 82 10.25 -3.71 -4.16
C LEU A 82 10.72 -2.60 -5.11
N LEU A 83 11.64 -1.76 -4.64
CA LEU A 83 12.20 -0.63 -5.39
C LEU A 83 13.44 -0.99 -6.22
N ASP A 84 13.80 -2.28 -6.28
CA ASP A 84 14.89 -2.71 -7.14
C ASP A 84 14.46 -2.54 -8.59
N LYS A 85 15.42 -2.09 -9.42
CA LYS A 85 15.19 -1.81 -10.84
C LYS A 85 14.52 -2.98 -11.56
N LYS A 86 14.91 -4.21 -11.25
CA LYS A 86 14.34 -5.43 -11.84
C LYS A 86 12.82 -5.56 -11.59
N ILE A 87 12.36 -5.28 -10.37
CA ILE A 87 10.93 -5.33 -10.02
C ILE A 87 10.19 -4.13 -10.63
N SER A 88 10.80 -2.94 -10.59
CA SER A 88 10.23 -1.75 -11.21
C SER A 88 10.02 -1.94 -12.72
N ASP A 89 11.02 -2.46 -13.43
CA ASP A 89 10.94 -2.77 -14.86
C ASP A 89 9.84 -3.83 -15.10
N PHE A 90 9.76 -4.88 -14.28
CA PHE A 90 8.70 -5.90 -14.37
C PHE A 90 7.29 -5.32 -14.15
N LEU A 91 7.12 -4.37 -13.22
CA LEU A 91 5.83 -3.74 -12.95
C LEU A 91 5.40 -2.78 -14.06
N PHE A 92 6.33 -1.97 -14.60
CA PHE A 92 6.00 -0.77 -15.37
C PHE A 92 6.45 -0.78 -16.84
N GLU A 93 6.89 -1.93 -17.37
CA GLU A 93 7.35 -2.09 -18.76
C GLU A 93 6.41 -1.46 -19.82
N ASN A 94 5.10 -1.42 -19.58
CA ASN A 94 4.08 -0.84 -20.48
C ASN A 94 3.02 -0.01 -19.72
N ASP A 95 3.41 0.73 -18.68
CA ASP A 95 2.53 1.43 -17.74
C ASP A 95 1.50 2.41 -18.38
N LYS A 96 1.83 2.96 -19.55
CA LYS A 96 0.97 3.93 -20.25
C LYS A 96 -0.34 3.33 -20.74
N ASP A 97 -0.37 2.04 -21.05
CA ASP A 97 -1.52 1.42 -21.73
C ASP A 97 -2.18 0.32 -20.88
N ILE A 98 -1.70 0.10 -19.66
CA ILE A 98 -2.23 -0.93 -18.75
C ILE A 98 -2.74 -0.32 -17.44
N LYS A 99 -3.79 -0.93 -16.88
CA LYS A 99 -4.14 -0.81 -15.47
C LYS A 99 -3.46 -1.94 -14.71
N LEU A 100 -2.62 -1.55 -13.75
CA LEU A 100 -1.84 -2.44 -12.91
C LEU A 100 -2.55 -2.62 -11.57
N PHE A 101 -2.67 -3.87 -11.12
CA PHE A 101 -3.15 -4.20 -9.79
C PHE A 101 -2.21 -5.18 -9.09
N LEU A 102 -2.07 -5.03 -7.79
CA LEU A 102 -1.24 -5.89 -6.94
C LEU A 102 -2.09 -6.67 -5.95
N HIS A 103 -1.75 -7.93 -5.74
CA HIS A 103 -2.32 -8.78 -4.69
C HIS A 103 -1.21 -9.46 -3.90
N TYR A 104 -1.35 -9.52 -2.58
CA TYR A 104 -0.33 -10.07 -1.69
C TYR A 104 -0.76 -11.44 -1.16
N THR A 105 0.16 -12.40 -1.18
CA THR A 105 -0.05 -13.73 -0.61
C THR A 105 1.20 -14.24 0.11
N SER A 106 1.00 -15.00 1.18
CA SER A 106 2.07 -15.53 2.02
C SER A 106 2.63 -16.87 1.53
N ARG A 107 1.91 -17.54 0.64
CA ARG A 107 2.20 -18.90 0.19
C ARG A 107 2.52 -18.94 -1.29
N LYS A 108 3.68 -19.52 -1.62
CA LYS A 108 4.12 -19.67 -3.01
C LYS A 108 3.14 -20.52 -3.82
N GLU A 109 2.58 -21.56 -3.21
CA GLU A 109 1.63 -22.45 -3.86
C GLU A 109 0.35 -21.72 -4.28
N VAL A 110 -0.05 -20.69 -3.53
CA VAL A 110 -1.18 -19.83 -3.89
C VAL A 110 -0.79 -18.92 -5.05
N ALA A 111 0.41 -18.37 -5.06
CA ALA A 111 0.89 -17.52 -6.15
C ALA A 111 1.00 -18.31 -7.47
N ASP A 112 1.60 -19.49 -7.43
CA ASP A 112 1.69 -20.41 -8.56
C ASP A 112 0.29 -20.80 -9.07
N LYS A 113 -0.64 -21.07 -8.14
CA LYS A 113 -2.03 -21.37 -8.50
C LYS A 113 -2.72 -20.18 -9.17
N ILE A 114 -2.52 -18.96 -8.70
CA ILE A 114 -3.11 -17.76 -9.32
C ILE A 114 -2.55 -17.54 -10.73
N VAL A 115 -1.25 -17.76 -10.94
CA VAL A 115 -0.63 -17.68 -12.27
C VAL A 115 -1.22 -18.73 -13.22
N HIS A 116 -1.42 -19.97 -12.75
CA HIS A 116 -1.91 -21.05 -13.59
C HIS A 116 -3.43 -21.02 -13.83
N ASP A 117 -4.21 -20.77 -12.78
CA ASP A 117 -5.68 -20.89 -12.81
C ASP A 117 -6.38 -19.56 -13.07
N GLY A 118 -5.71 -18.42 -12.84
CA GLY A 118 -6.30 -17.08 -12.81
C GLY A 118 -6.60 -16.59 -11.39
N PHE A 119 -7.07 -15.35 -11.28
CA PHE A 119 -7.29 -14.69 -10.01
C PHE A 119 -8.76 -14.76 -9.56
N LYS A 120 -9.00 -15.40 -8.42
CA LYS A 120 -10.33 -15.52 -7.82
C LYS A 120 -10.60 -14.38 -6.86
N PHE A 121 -11.78 -13.78 -6.96
CA PHE A 121 -12.22 -12.74 -6.04
C PHE A 121 -13.71 -12.90 -5.71
N VAL A 122 -14.10 -12.40 -4.53
CA VAL A 122 -15.46 -12.52 -3.99
C VAL A 122 -16.03 -11.12 -3.87
N ASN A 123 -17.22 -10.90 -4.43
CA ASN A 123 -18.00 -9.65 -4.39
C ASN A 123 -17.33 -8.41 -5.02
N SER A 124 -16.10 -8.05 -4.63
CA SER A 124 -15.39 -6.86 -5.11
C SER A 124 -13.91 -7.16 -5.31
N PHE A 125 -13.45 -6.96 -6.55
CA PHE A 125 -12.04 -7.09 -6.92
C PHE A 125 -11.14 -6.17 -6.08
N TYR A 126 -11.56 -4.92 -5.86
CA TYR A 126 -10.79 -3.92 -5.12
C TYR A 126 -10.64 -4.18 -3.62
N LYS A 127 -11.38 -5.14 -3.06
CA LYS A 127 -11.13 -5.61 -1.68
C LYS A 127 -9.94 -6.56 -1.59
N THR A 128 -9.51 -7.11 -2.74
CA THR A 128 -8.51 -8.17 -2.81
C THR A 128 -7.27 -7.74 -3.60
N ALA A 129 -7.42 -6.83 -4.56
CA ALA A 129 -6.35 -6.34 -5.41
C ALA A 129 -6.34 -4.81 -5.44
N GLU A 130 -5.16 -4.22 -5.27
CA GLU A 130 -4.96 -2.78 -5.17
C GLU A 130 -4.49 -2.21 -6.50
N TYR A 131 -5.14 -1.13 -6.96
CA TYR A 131 -4.71 -0.41 -8.15
C TYR A 131 -3.44 0.39 -7.89
N ILE A 132 -2.45 0.27 -8.77
CA ILE A 132 -1.15 0.93 -8.66
C ILE A 132 -0.84 1.71 -9.93
N TYR A 133 -0.13 2.82 -9.78
CA TYR A 133 0.45 3.60 -10.87
C TYR A 133 1.93 3.88 -10.58
N ASN A 134 2.64 4.36 -11.60
CA ASN A 134 4.09 4.59 -11.55
C ASN A 134 4.45 5.82 -10.71
N ASP A 135 4.29 5.69 -9.40
CA ASP A 135 4.70 6.64 -8.38
C ASP A 135 5.35 5.87 -7.23
N GLU A 136 6.63 6.13 -7.00
CA GLU A 136 7.46 5.41 -6.03
C GLU A 136 6.93 5.58 -4.60
N LEU A 137 6.47 6.78 -4.23
CA LEU A 137 5.96 7.06 -2.89
C LEU A 137 4.63 6.35 -2.65
N TYR A 138 3.75 6.36 -3.66
CA TYR A 138 2.50 5.64 -3.64
C TYR A 138 2.73 4.13 -3.53
N LEU A 139 3.66 3.58 -4.32
CA LEU A 139 4.01 2.17 -4.30
C LEU A 139 4.54 1.74 -2.92
N VAL A 140 5.45 2.51 -2.34
CA VAL A 140 5.99 2.25 -0.98
C VAL A 140 4.89 2.29 0.07
N HIS A 141 4.01 3.29 0.00
CA HIS A 141 2.89 3.41 0.93
C HIS A 141 1.99 2.18 0.86
N ARG A 142 1.54 1.82 -0.34
CA ARG A 142 0.67 0.66 -0.58
C ARG A 142 1.33 -0.64 -0.19
N HIS A 143 2.62 -0.78 -0.49
CA HIS A 143 3.40 -1.93 -0.08
C HIS A 143 3.47 -2.06 1.44
N HIS A 144 3.74 -0.97 2.15
CA HIS A 144 3.79 -0.99 3.61
C HIS A 144 2.45 -1.40 4.23
N GLU A 145 1.32 -0.98 3.66
CA GLU A 145 -0.02 -1.38 4.14
C GLU A 145 -0.29 -2.89 3.98
N HIS A 146 0.25 -3.50 2.92
CA HIS A 146 -0.13 -4.85 2.50
C HIS A 146 0.95 -5.91 2.71
N LYS A 147 2.21 -5.54 2.98
CA LYS A 147 3.33 -6.48 3.20
C LYS A 147 3.09 -7.48 4.34
N GLN A 148 2.19 -7.16 5.26
CA GLN A 148 1.76 -8.08 6.32
C GLN A 148 0.98 -9.30 5.82
N TYR A 149 0.36 -9.23 4.63
CA TYR A 149 -0.44 -10.33 4.06
C TYR A 149 0.42 -11.39 3.36
N GLY A 150 1.69 -11.09 3.10
CA GLY A 150 2.65 -12.04 2.56
C GLY A 150 3.70 -11.43 1.66
N HIS A 151 4.72 -12.23 1.32
CA HIS A 151 5.90 -11.78 0.59
C HIS A 151 5.81 -11.94 -0.94
N PHE A 152 4.87 -12.75 -1.42
CA PHE A 152 4.62 -12.90 -2.85
C PHE A 152 3.59 -11.86 -3.30
N VAL A 153 3.95 -11.09 -4.31
CA VAL A 153 3.12 -10.04 -4.90
C VAL A 153 2.74 -10.44 -6.31
N ILE A 154 1.47 -10.75 -6.50
CA ILE A 154 0.87 -11.03 -7.81
C ILE A 154 0.70 -9.72 -8.56
N VAL A 155 1.07 -9.73 -9.84
CA VAL A 155 0.93 -8.60 -10.74
C VAL A 155 -0.16 -8.91 -11.76
N ILE A 156 -1.23 -8.12 -11.72
CA ILE A 156 -2.39 -8.23 -12.61
C ILE A 156 -2.38 -7.01 -13.53
N CYS A 157 -2.44 -7.23 -14.84
CA CYS A 157 -2.43 -6.16 -15.84
C CYS A 157 -3.59 -6.32 -16.81
N ILE A 158 -4.39 -5.27 -16.96
CA ILE A 158 -5.50 -5.21 -17.92
C ILE A 158 -5.29 -3.99 -18.81
N GLN A 159 -5.34 -4.15 -20.13
CA GLN A 159 -5.18 -3.01 -21.03
C GLN A 159 -6.28 -1.95 -20.79
N LYS A 160 -5.88 -0.67 -20.76
CA LYS A 160 -6.77 0.47 -20.49
C LYS A 160 -7.94 0.51 -21.47
N GLU A 161 -7.69 0.28 -22.75
CA GLU A 161 -8.72 0.25 -23.82
C GLU A 161 -9.83 -0.76 -23.52
N ILE A 162 -9.47 -1.98 -23.10
CA ILE A 162 -10.45 -3.01 -22.72
C ILE A 162 -11.24 -2.55 -21.50
N TYR A 163 -10.51 -2.05 -20.50
CA TYR A 163 -11.11 -1.62 -19.24
C TYR A 163 -12.11 -0.48 -19.45
N GLU A 164 -11.72 0.55 -20.19
CA GLU A 164 -12.51 1.73 -20.51
C GLU A 164 -13.73 1.35 -21.35
N ARG A 165 -13.57 0.49 -22.37
CA ARG A 165 -14.69 -0.01 -23.17
C ARG A 165 -15.80 -0.61 -22.31
N TYR A 166 -15.46 -1.48 -21.36
CA TYR A 166 -16.47 -2.11 -20.50
C TYR A 166 -16.99 -1.18 -19.41
N SER A 167 -16.15 -0.26 -18.91
CA SER A 167 -16.57 0.79 -17.99
C SER A 167 -17.62 1.71 -18.62
N ASP A 168 -17.42 2.11 -19.88
CA ASP A 168 -18.35 2.96 -20.62
C ASP A 168 -19.68 2.23 -20.90
N GLU A 169 -19.61 0.95 -21.28
CA GLU A 169 -20.81 0.14 -21.50
C GLU A 169 -21.63 -0.06 -20.21
N LEU A 170 -20.97 -0.24 -19.06
CA LEU A 170 -21.62 -0.26 -17.75
C LEU A 170 -22.24 1.10 -17.38
N GLY A 171 -21.54 2.19 -17.70
CA GLY A 171 -22.04 3.55 -17.49
C GLY A 171 -23.33 3.84 -18.24
N LYS A 172 -23.46 3.36 -19.49
CA LYS A 172 -24.67 3.53 -20.32
C LYS A 172 -25.90 2.85 -19.72
N ILE A 173 -25.73 1.69 -19.07
CA ILE A 173 -26.83 0.94 -18.45
C ILE A 173 -27.06 1.26 -16.97
N LYS A 174 -26.32 2.25 -16.42
CA LYS A 174 -26.42 2.69 -15.02
C LYS A 174 -26.24 1.54 -14.01
N ALA A 175 -25.52 0.49 -14.37
CA ALA A 175 -25.22 -0.66 -13.51
C ALA A 175 -24.13 -0.29 -12.50
N LYS A 176 -24.49 0.50 -11.48
CA LYS A 176 -23.53 1.04 -10.49
C LYS A 176 -22.90 -0.01 -9.57
N ASN A 177 -23.49 -1.21 -9.50
CA ASN A 177 -23.08 -2.25 -8.56
C ASN A 177 -22.20 -3.34 -9.21
N ILE A 178 -21.86 -3.19 -10.49
CA ILE A 178 -21.09 -4.19 -11.24
C ILE A 178 -19.75 -3.58 -11.62
N SER A 179 -18.67 -4.29 -11.32
CA SER A 179 -17.31 -3.87 -11.70
C SER A 179 -16.91 -4.44 -13.05
N VAL A 180 -15.95 -3.81 -13.72
CA VAL A 180 -15.45 -4.26 -15.03
C VAL A 180 -14.88 -5.68 -14.92
N GLU A 181 -14.19 -5.98 -13.82
CA GLU A 181 -13.55 -7.29 -13.60
C GLU A 181 -14.57 -8.42 -13.50
N GLN A 182 -15.80 -8.16 -13.06
CA GLN A 182 -16.88 -9.16 -13.05
C GLN A 182 -17.32 -9.52 -14.48
N ILE A 183 -17.27 -8.56 -15.42
CA ILE A 183 -17.52 -8.82 -16.84
C ILE A 183 -16.38 -9.61 -17.45
N LEU A 184 -15.14 -9.27 -17.08
CA LEU A 184 -13.91 -9.90 -17.58
C LEU A 184 -13.67 -11.29 -16.98
N THR A 185 -14.72 -12.08 -16.77
CA THR A 185 -14.66 -13.46 -16.30
C THR A 185 -15.03 -14.43 -17.41
N GLU A 186 -14.32 -15.56 -17.50
CA GLU A 186 -14.60 -16.60 -18.51
C GLU A 186 -15.67 -17.60 -18.09
N LYS A 187 -15.87 -17.75 -16.79
CA LYS A 187 -16.80 -18.71 -16.21
C LYS A 187 -17.90 -17.94 -15.50
N ALA A 188 -19.10 -18.50 -15.54
CA ALA A 188 -20.19 -18.00 -14.71
C ALA A 188 -19.76 -17.99 -13.23
N PRO A 189 -20.17 -16.98 -12.46
CA PRO A 189 -19.83 -16.92 -11.05
C PRO A 189 -20.32 -18.18 -10.34
N ILE A 190 -19.48 -18.70 -9.45
CA ILE A 190 -19.81 -19.86 -8.63
C ILE A 190 -20.21 -19.34 -7.26
N THR A 191 -21.32 -19.82 -6.74
CA THR A 191 -21.77 -19.47 -5.39
C THR A 191 -21.00 -20.29 -4.35
N ASP A 192 -20.47 -19.63 -3.33
CA ASP A 192 -19.81 -20.29 -2.20
C ASP A 192 -20.82 -20.72 -1.11
N GLU A 193 -20.31 -21.31 -0.02
CA GLU A 193 -21.14 -21.77 1.11
C GLU A 193 -21.90 -20.62 1.82
N ASN A 194 -21.42 -19.38 1.68
CA ASN A 194 -22.03 -18.18 2.26
C ASN A 194 -22.99 -17.48 1.29
N SER A 195 -23.28 -18.10 0.14
CA SER A 195 -24.07 -17.50 -0.95
C SER A 195 -23.40 -16.30 -1.63
N ASP A 196 -22.08 -16.15 -1.48
CA ASP A 196 -21.31 -15.11 -2.18
C ASP A 196 -20.91 -15.58 -3.58
N GLU A 197 -20.91 -14.63 -4.53
CA GLU A 197 -20.49 -14.90 -5.91
C GLU A 197 -18.96 -14.84 -6.03
N ILE A 198 -18.37 -15.97 -6.42
CA ILE A 198 -16.95 -16.10 -6.75
C ILE A 198 -16.76 -15.87 -8.25
N TYR A 199 -15.94 -14.88 -8.55
CA TYR A 199 -15.53 -14.51 -9.90
C TYR A 199 -14.10 -15.00 -10.18
N LEU A 200 -13.82 -15.36 -11.43
CA LEU A 200 -12.50 -15.79 -11.87
C LEU A 200 -12.01 -14.89 -13.01
N LEU A 201 -11.03 -14.05 -12.71
CA LEU A 201 -10.28 -13.29 -13.70
C LEU A 201 -9.32 -14.25 -14.44
N PRO A 202 -9.33 -14.28 -15.79
CA PRO A 202 -8.50 -15.18 -16.57
C PRO A 202 -7.00 -15.02 -16.33
N LYS A 203 -6.28 -16.14 -16.42
CA LYS A 203 -4.81 -16.18 -16.22
C LYS A 203 -4.04 -15.25 -17.16
N GLN A 204 -4.59 -14.96 -18.34
CA GLN A 204 -4.00 -14.06 -19.32
C GLN A 204 -3.82 -12.64 -18.78
N PHE A 205 -4.64 -12.20 -17.82
CA PHE A 205 -4.45 -10.90 -17.17
C PHE A 205 -3.40 -10.93 -16.05
N ILE A 206 -2.87 -12.11 -15.70
CA ILE A 206 -1.85 -12.27 -14.65
C ILE A 206 -0.48 -12.21 -15.31
N LYS A 207 0.28 -11.14 -15.06
CA LYS A 207 1.66 -11.00 -15.59
C LYS A 207 2.61 -11.99 -14.93
N GLY A 208 2.37 -12.30 -13.66
CA GLY A 208 3.18 -13.19 -12.85
C GLY A 208 3.17 -12.76 -11.40
N TYR A 209 4.22 -13.12 -10.66
CA TYR A 209 4.45 -12.63 -9.32
C TYR A 209 5.92 -12.42 -9.03
N PHE A 210 6.22 -11.65 -7.99
CA PHE A 210 7.58 -11.52 -7.46
C PHE A 210 7.59 -11.69 -5.94
N ASP A 211 8.72 -12.12 -5.41
CA ASP A 211 9.00 -12.12 -3.99
C ASP A 211 9.85 -10.88 -3.68
N TYR A 212 9.31 -9.94 -2.89
CA TYR A 212 10.03 -8.70 -2.55
C TYR A 212 11.15 -8.90 -1.53
N THR A 213 11.24 -10.06 -0.89
CA THR A 213 12.30 -10.36 0.09
C THR A 213 13.62 -10.74 -0.61
N ASP A 214 13.54 -11.49 -1.71
CA ASP A 214 14.70 -11.99 -2.44
C ASP A 214 14.82 -11.45 -3.88
N GLY A 215 13.77 -10.83 -4.43
CA GLY A 215 13.75 -10.25 -5.78
C GLY A 215 13.56 -11.27 -6.90
N THR A 216 13.13 -12.48 -6.56
CA THR A 216 12.75 -13.52 -7.52
C THR A 216 11.48 -13.11 -8.23
N ILE A 217 11.45 -13.30 -9.56
CA ILE A 217 10.30 -12.98 -10.41
C ILE A 217 9.92 -14.27 -11.14
N THR A 218 8.64 -14.59 -11.12
CA THR A 218 8.04 -15.68 -11.87
C THR A 218 7.07 -15.07 -12.87
N GLU A 219 7.38 -15.20 -14.15
CA GLU A 219 6.56 -14.69 -15.24
C GLU A 219 5.52 -15.72 -15.68
N ASN A 220 4.34 -15.25 -16.09
CA ASN A 220 3.33 -16.09 -16.68
C ASN A 220 3.52 -16.17 -18.22
N PRO A 221 3.83 -17.34 -18.80
CA PRO A 221 3.99 -17.48 -20.25
C PRO A 221 2.71 -17.22 -21.04
N ASP A 222 1.54 -17.36 -20.40
CA ASP A 222 0.23 -17.13 -21.02
C ASP A 222 -0.24 -15.66 -20.88
N PHE A 223 0.61 -14.77 -20.35
CA PHE A 223 0.25 -13.39 -20.11
C PHE A 223 -0.09 -12.64 -21.40
N ASN A 224 -1.26 -12.00 -21.40
CA ASN A 224 -1.73 -11.11 -22.45
C ASN A 224 -2.69 -10.06 -21.84
N SER A 225 -2.19 -8.83 -21.62
CA SER A 225 -2.99 -7.72 -21.08
C SER A 225 -4.14 -7.29 -22.00
N SER A 226 -4.04 -7.56 -23.30
CA SER A 226 -5.07 -7.27 -24.31
C SER A 226 -6.01 -8.45 -24.57
N TYR A 227 -6.00 -9.46 -23.69
CA TYR A 227 -6.84 -10.63 -23.83
C TYR A 227 -8.33 -10.26 -23.90
N HIS A 228 -8.99 -10.77 -24.93
CA HIS A 228 -10.42 -10.54 -25.16
C HIS A 228 -11.12 -11.84 -25.48
N SER A 229 -12.01 -12.26 -24.59
CA SER A 229 -12.87 -13.42 -24.81
C SER A 229 -14.25 -12.98 -25.32
N PRO A 230 -14.86 -13.71 -26.28
CA PRO A 230 -16.26 -13.50 -26.66
C PRO A 230 -17.22 -13.57 -25.48
N VAL A 231 -16.89 -14.38 -24.46
CA VAL A 231 -17.68 -14.56 -23.24
C VAL A 231 -17.87 -13.24 -22.48
N PHE A 232 -16.90 -12.32 -22.53
CA PHE A 232 -17.02 -11.02 -21.88
C PHE A 232 -18.17 -10.18 -22.47
N GLN A 233 -18.41 -10.30 -23.79
CA GLN A 233 -19.54 -9.64 -24.44
C GLN A 233 -20.87 -10.30 -24.05
N GLU A 234 -20.88 -11.63 -23.87
CA GLU A 234 -22.05 -12.36 -23.41
C GLU A 234 -22.42 -12.00 -21.97
N ASN A 235 -21.42 -11.88 -21.08
CA ASN A 235 -21.59 -11.40 -19.71
C ASN A 235 -22.23 -10.02 -19.69
N LEU A 236 -21.73 -9.09 -20.51
CA LEU A 236 -22.29 -7.75 -20.64
C LEU A 236 -23.75 -7.80 -21.12
N LYS A 237 -24.07 -8.61 -22.15
CA LYS A 237 -25.45 -8.77 -22.64
C LYS A 237 -26.40 -9.32 -21.57
N ARG A 238 -25.94 -10.29 -20.78
CA ARG A 238 -26.72 -10.85 -19.66
C ARG A 238 -27.05 -9.75 -18.64
N ILE A 239 -26.07 -8.94 -18.28
CA ILE A 239 -26.28 -7.80 -17.36
C ILE A 239 -27.28 -6.80 -17.94
N LYS A 240 -27.17 -6.47 -19.24
CA LYS A 240 -28.11 -5.60 -19.95
C LYS A 240 -29.54 -6.13 -20.02
N THR A 241 -29.77 -7.42 -19.81
CA THR A 241 -31.13 -8.00 -19.82
C THR A 241 -31.79 -7.91 -18.44
N ILE A 242 -30.98 -7.78 -17.38
CA ILE A 242 -31.44 -7.69 -15.99
C ILE A 242 -31.77 -6.22 -15.59
N HIS A 243 -31.24 -5.24 -16.33
CA HIS A 243 -31.40 -3.80 -16.09
C HIS A 243 -32.06 -3.09 -17.27
#